data_AF-A0A662DQT7-F1
#
_entry.id   AF-A0A662DQT7-F1
#
_cell.length_a   1.000
_cell.length_b   1.000
_cell.length_c   1.000
_cell.angle_alpha   90.00
_cell.angle_beta   90.00
_cell.angle_gamma   90.00
#
_symmetry.space_group_name_H-M   'P 1'
#
loop_
_entity.id
_entity.type
_entity.pdbx_description
1 polymer ?
#
loop_
_entity_poly.entity_id
_entity_poly.type
_entity_poly.pdbx_seq_one_letter_code
_entity_poly.pdbx_strand_id
1 'polypeptide(L)'
;MLTRLTISVGMAVLLLAGVLKLFDLPAFASSLSSWSYLPDGVRVVLVILVPIAEVAAPGLFFAGVRQNWACRLGLTLLVGFTLVYVGHLALGEAPECRCFGKLSAYAQSVDHAWIVVARNIVLMLMILPGALPARQRAPRHTPTGGFTLIETLLVMAIVGLLLALLLPSLTGVRDSATRLVHLSRLRQHASVFTAYTMDWDDTFPAPTDPDATYTVFYHNDKVIPLGYFDVDWRWNVALASEYDDNPLHPSFFAPKEARWYGTDYNYSVSFLADPKFWNPKTRTGPRQWRSTRINEVRYPSLKGMFVNRHDYPSTVEPDEPPPFEFIGAGAAFVDGSAEFVKKERFGRTYIGGEGPWPARLHPSVGLGSWWVSHTVDGVRGRDVETR
;
A
#
# COMPACT_ATOMS: atom_id res chain seq x y z
N MET A 1 24.73 -38.20 2.28
CA MET A 1 23.30 -37.94 2.55
C MET A 1 23.00 -36.45 2.56
N LEU A 2 23.71 -35.66 3.38
CA LEU A 2 23.54 -34.21 3.49
C LEU A 2 23.64 -33.46 2.14
N THR A 3 24.65 -33.75 1.31
CA THR A 3 24.83 -33.09 0.00
C THR A 3 23.72 -33.38 -1.00
N ARG A 4 23.14 -34.59 -0.99
CA ARG A 4 21.99 -34.91 -1.86
C ARG A 4 20.73 -34.21 -1.36
N LEU A 5 20.52 -34.15 -0.05
CA LEU A 5 19.39 -33.45 0.54
C LEU A 5 19.44 -31.95 0.22
N THR A 6 20.60 -31.31 0.33
CA THR A 6 20.76 -29.88 0.01
C THR A 6 20.49 -29.58 -1.46
N ILE A 7 20.98 -30.41 -2.39
CA ILE A 7 20.69 -30.24 -3.83
C ILE A 7 19.19 -30.41 -4.09
N SER A 8 18.57 -31.45 -3.50
CA SER A 8 17.12 -31.68 -3.66
C SER A 8 16.27 -30.53 -3.13
N VAL A 9 16.64 -29.94 -1.98
CA VAL A 9 15.96 -28.76 -1.43
C VAL A 9 16.12 -27.56 -2.38
N GLY A 10 17.34 -27.30 -2.88
CA GLY A 10 17.58 -26.22 -3.85
C GLY A 10 16.75 -26.39 -5.13
N MET A 11 16.68 -27.61 -5.67
CA MET A 11 15.87 -27.91 -6.86
C MET A 11 14.36 -27.83 -6.59
N ALA A 12 13.89 -28.22 -5.40
CA ALA A 12 12.49 -28.08 -5.01
C ALA A 12 12.06 -26.60 -4.92
N VAL A 13 12.92 -25.74 -4.36
CA VAL A 13 12.65 -24.29 -4.28
C VAL A 13 12.63 -23.67 -5.67
N LEU A 14 13.54 -24.05 -6.57
CA LEU A 14 13.55 -23.60 -7.96
C LEU A 14 12.27 -24.03 -8.70
N LEU A 15 11.81 -25.27 -8.48
CA LEU A 15 10.58 -25.81 -9.06
C LEU A 15 9.37 -25.00 -8.63
N LEU A 16 9.25 -24.75 -7.32
CA LEU A 16 8.15 -23.98 -6.75
C LEU A 16 8.13 -22.55 -7.32
N ALA A 17 9.30 -21.91 -7.45
CA ALA A 17 9.41 -20.58 -8.05
C ALA A 17 8.93 -20.56 -9.51
N GLY A 18 9.33 -21.55 -10.32
CA GLY A 18 8.88 -21.67 -11.71
C GLY A 18 7.37 -21.91 -11.83
N VAL A 19 6.82 -22.79 -10.98
CA VAL A 19 5.37 -23.07 -10.94
C VAL A 19 4.58 -21.81 -10.56
N LEU A 20 5.01 -21.08 -9.53
CA LEU A 20 4.32 -19.84 -9.11
C LEU A 20 4.32 -18.77 -10.21
N LYS A 21 5.41 -18.65 -10.98
CA LYS A 21 5.45 -17.72 -12.13
C LYS A 21 4.54 -18.16 -13.27
N LEU A 22 4.37 -19.46 -13.52
CA LEU A 22 3.43 -19.95 -14.51
C LEU A 22 1.96 -19.70 -14.11
N PHE A 23 1.65 -19.74 -12.81
CA PHE A 23 0.30 -19.43 -12.32
C PHE A 23 -0.05 -17.94 -12.43
N ASP A 24 0.92 -17.03 -12.36
CA ASP A 24 0.72 -15.58 -12.46
C ASP A 24 1.71 -14.93 -13.45
N LEU A 25 1.63 -15.37 -14.71
CA LEU A 25 2.41 -14.80 -15.82
C LEU A 25 2.22 -13.29 -15.98
N PRO A 26 1.01 -12.70 -15.84
CA PRO A 26 0.83 -11.25 -15.92
C PRO A 26 1.64 -10.48 -14.87
N ALA A 27 1.68 -10.94 -13.62
CA ALA A 27 2.51 -10.32 -12.58
C ALA A 27 4.01 -10.43 -12.88
N PHE A 28 4.45 -11.56 -13.42
CA PHE A 28 5.84 -11.73 -13.85
C PHE A 28 6.19 -10.83 -15.04
N ALA A 29 5.30 -10.69 -16.02
CA ALA A 29 5.46 -9.79 -17.15
C ALA A 29 5.57 -8.33 -16.72
N SER A 30 4.71 -7.90 -15.77
CA SER A 30 4.79 -6.57 -15.15
C SER A 30 6.09 -6.35 -14.37
N SER A 31 6.67 -7.41 -13.80
CA SER A 31 7.99 -7.31 -13.14
C SER A 31 9.13 -7.14 -14.14
N LEU A 32 9.02 -7.74 -15.33
CA LEU A 32 10.00 -7.59 -16.40
C LEU A 32 9.87 -6.23 -17.10
N SER A 33 8.68 -5.63 -17.16
CA SER A 33 8.49 -4.31 -17.78
C SER A 33 9.15 -3.16 -17.02
N SER A 34 9.42 -3.32 -15.71
CA SER A 34 10.23 -2.35 -14.95
C SER A 34 11.71 -2.40 -15.31
N TRP A 35 12.16 -3.38 -16.11
CA TRP A 35 13.57 -3.52 -16.49
C TRP A 35 13.84 -2.73 -17.77
N SER A 36 14.10 -1.43 -17.59
CA SER A 36 14.34 -0.44 -18.66
C SER A 36 15.39 -0.83 -19.72
N TYR A 37 16.38 -1.65 -19.35
CA TYR A 37 17.47 -2.06 -20.25
C TYR A 37 17.16 -3.28 -21.14
N LEU A 38 16.02 -3.94 -20.95
CA LEU A 38 15.61 -5.09 -21.77
C LEU A 38 14.76 -4.65 -22.96
N PRO A 39 15.14 -4.99 -24.20
CA PRO A 39 14.30 -4.76 -25.38
C PRO A 39 12.95 -5.49 -25.26
N ASP A 40 11.86 -4.88 -25.73
CA ASP A 40 10.50 -5.43 -25.61
C ASP A 40 10.39 -6.86 -26.16
N GLY A 41 11.03 -7.13 -27.31
CA GLY A 41 11.05 -8.46 -27.92
C GLY A 41 11.71 -9.54 -27.06
N VAL A 42 12.72 -9.18 -26.27
CA VAL A 42 13.40 -10.10 -25.35
C VAL A 42 12.54 -10.35 -24.11
N ARG A 43 11.80 -9.33 -23.62
CA ARG A 43 10.92 -9.47 -22.45
C ARG A 43 9.82 -10.49 -22.71
N VAL A 44 9.13 -10.41 -23.84
CA VAL A 44 8.06 -11.36 -24.20
C VAL A 44 8.57 -12.81 -24.22
N VAL A 45 9.78 -13.01 -24.74
CA VAL A 45 10.42 -14.33 -24.78
C VAL A 45 10.76 -14.81 -23.37
N LEU A 46 11.35 -13.96 -22.53
CA LEU A 46 11.75 -14.31 -21.17
C LEU A 46 10.58 -14.62 -20.23
N VAL A 47 9.43 -13.94 -20.40
CA VAL A 47 8.20 -14.21 -19.62
C VAL A 47 7.80 -15.68 -19.71
N ILE A 48 8.04 -16.31 -20.87
CA ILE A 48 7.65 -17.70 -21.14
C ILE A 48 8.83 -18.65 -20.88
N LEU A 49 10.03 -18.32 -21.38
CA LEU A 49 11.18 -19.22 -21.32
C LEU A 49 11.70 -19.43 -19.89
N VAL A 50 11.71 -18.38 -19.05
CA VAL A 50 12.27 -18.48 -17.71
C VAL A 50 11.45 -19.41 -16.81
N PRO A 51 10.11 -19.25 -16.66
CA PRO A 51 9.32 -20.16 -15.83
C PRO A 51 9.35 -21.61 -16.35
N ILE A 52 9.33 -21.81 -17.67
CA ILE A 52 9.44 -23.14 -18.27
C ILE A 52 10.78 -23.79 -17.90
N ALA A 53 11.89 -23.05 -18.02
CA ALA A 53 13.22 -23.56 -17.69
C ALA A 53 13.39 -23.84 -16.18
N GLU A 54 12.79 -23.01 -15.32
CA GLU A 54 12.75 -23.18 -13.87
C GLU A 54 11.92 -24.39 -13.41
N VAL A 55 10.94 -24.83 -14.21
CA VAL A 55 10.18 -26.07 -13.97
C VAL A 55 10.89 -27.29 -14.59
N ALA A 56 11.43 -27.13 -15.80
CA ALA A 56 12.06 -28.22 -16.54
C ALA A 56 13.34 -28.71 -15.86
N ALA A 57 14.19 -27.81 -15.35
CA ALA A 57 15.45 -28.21 -14.72
C ALA A 57 15.23 -29.07 -13.46
N PRO A 58 14.41 -28.67 -12.48
CA PRO A 58 14.04 -29.54 -11.35
C PRO A 58 13.23 -30.77 -11.75
N GLY A 59 12.34 -30.66 -12.76
CA GLY A 59 11.58 -31.80 -13.26
C GLY A 59 12.49 -32.93 -13.74
N LEU A 60 13.53 -32.61 -14.51
CA LEU A 60 14.55 -33.57 -14.95
C LEU A 60 15.35 -34.14 -13.76
N PHE A 61 15.66 -33.33 -12.76
CA PHE A 61 16.38 -33.75 -11.57
C PHE A 61 15.60 -34.78 -10.73
N PHE A 62 14.32 -34.50 -10.44
CA PHE A 62 13.45 -35.39 -9.65
C PHE A 62 13.03 -36.63 -10.42
N ALA A 63 12.94 -36.56 -11.76
CA ALA A 63 12.74 -37.72 -12.62
C ALA A 63 13.98 -38.63 -12.72
N GLY A 64 15.13 -38.24 -12.14
CA GLY A 64 16.37 -39.01 -12.22
C GLY A 64 17.07 -38.94 -13.58
N VAL A 65 16.59 -38.10 -14.51
CA VAL A 65 17.08 -38.02 -15.88
C VAL A 65 18.21 -36.99 -15.97
N ARG A 66 19.43 -37.44 -16.29
CA ARG A 66 20.61 -36.58 -16.48
C ARG A 66 20.77 -35.52 -15.37
N GLN A 67 20.72 -35.94 -14.10
CA GLN A 67 20.69 -35.05 -12.92
C GLN A 67 21.80 -33.98 -12.90
N ASN A 68 23.00 -34.30 -13.41
CA ASN A 68 24.10 -33.33 -13.49
C ASN A 68 23.81 -32.20 -14.49
N TRP A 69 23.16 -32.52 -15.62
CA TRP A 69 22.71 -31.51 -16.61
C TRP A 69 21.58 -30.67 -16.06
N ALA A 70 20.65 -31.26 -15.32
CA ALA A 70 19.59 -30.54 -14.63
C ALA A 70 20.16 -29.51 -13.63
N CYS A 71 21.16 -29.91 -12.83
CA CYS A 71 21.85 -28.99 -11.91
C CYS A 71 22.59 -27.87 -12.65
N ARG A 72 23.25 -28.17 -13.78
CA ARG A 72 23.91 -27.14 -14.61
C ARG A 72 22.91 -26.15 -15.18
N LEU A 73 21.78 -26.62 -15.71
CA LEU A 73 20.72 -25.76 -16.24
C LEU A 73 20.16 -24.84 -15.14
N GLY A 74 19.84 -25.39 -13.97
CA GLY A 74 19.38 -24.59 -12.82
C GLY A 74 20.42 -23.55 -12.38
N LEU A 75 21.70 -23.93 -12.33
CA LEU A 75 22.78 -23.01 -11.99
C LEU A 75 22.95 -21.90 -13.03
N THR A 76 22.89 -22.22 -14.33
CA THR A 76 23.00 -21.22 -15.40
C THR A 76 21.85 -20.21 -15.37
N LEU A 77 20.64 -20.66 -15.05
CA LEU A 77 19.48 -19.79 -14.90
C LEU A 77 19.65 -18.84 -13.71
N LEU A 78 20.05 -19.37 -12.54
CA LEU A 78 20.26 -18.57 -11.34
C LEU A 78 21.39 -17.56 -11.51
N VAL A 79 22.52 -17.94 -12.12
CA VAL A 79 23.64 -17.05 -12.40
C VAL A 79 23.21 -15.96 -13.39
N GLY A 80 22.60 -16.34 -14.51
CA GLY A 80 22.15 -15.39 -15.53
C GLY A 80 21.16 -14.37 -14.98
N PHE A 81 20.13 -14.83 -14.26
CA PHE A 81 19.15 -13.95 -13.64
C PHE A 81 19.80 -13.01 -12.61
N THR A 82 20.70 -13.52 -11.77
CA THR A 82 21.40 -12.71 -10.75
C THR A 82 22.31 -11.66 -11.39
N LEU A 83 23.03 -11.99 -12.47
CA LEU A 83 23.89 -11.05 -13.19
C LEU A 83 23.08 -9.92 -13.83
N VAL A 84 21.97 -10.23 -14.49
CA VAL A 84 21.10 -9.20 -15.06
C VAL A 84 20.50 -8.31 -13.96
N TYR A 85 20.07 -8.91 -12.85
CA TYR A 85 19.50 -8.19 -11.71
C TYR A 85 20.52 -7.26 -11.02
N VAL A 86 21.74 -7.75 -10.77
CA VAL A 86 22.83 -6.95 -10.18
C VAL A 86 23.32 -5.87 -11.15
N GLY A 87 23.39 -6.17 -12.45
CA GLY A 87 23.71 -5.18 -13.47
C GLY A 87 22.70 -4.04 -13.51
N HIS A 88 21.41 -4.35 -13.31
CA HIS A 88 20.36 -3.34 -13.17
C HIS A 88 20.57 -2.47 -11.92
N LEU A 89 20.80 -3.09 -10.76
CA LEU A 89 21.06 -2.37 -9.50
C LEU A 89 22.29 -1.46 -9.55
N ALA A 90 23.31 -1.82 -10.32
CA ALA A 90 24.54 -1.05 -10.46
C ALA A 90 24.38 0.20 -11.36
N LEU A 91 23.35 0.24 -12.21
CA LEU A 91 23.16 1.28 -13.24
C LEU A 91 21.99 2.25 -12.93
N GLY A 92 21.15 1.98 -11.93
CA GLY A 92 20.01 2.80 -11.57
C GLY A 92 18.98 2.05 -10.71
N GLU A 93 17.87 2.72 -10.35
CA GLU A 93 16.89 2.34 -9.32
C GLU A 93 16.52 0.84 -9.24
N ALA A 94 16.26 0.37 -8.01
CA ALA A 94 15.94 -1.03 -7.75
C ALA A 94 14.65 -1.47 -8.46
N PRO A 95 14.68 -2.53 -9.30
CA PRO A 95 13.50 -2.95 -10.06
C PRO A 95 12.51 -3.66 -9.13
N GLU A 96 11.21 -3.45 -9.38
CA GLU A 96 10.14 -4.13 -8.65
C GLU A 96 10.20 -5.65 -8.88
N CYS A 97 10.80 -6.39 -7.94
CA CYS A 97 10.97 -7.82 -8.07
C CYS A 97 9.74 -8.57 -7.50
N ARG A 98 8.64 -8.68 -8.26
CA ARG A 98 7.41 -9.40 -7.84
C ARG A 98 7.49 -10.91 -8.07
N CYS A 99 8.64 -11.53 -7.76
CA CYS A 99 8.91 -12.96 -7.97
C CYS A 99 7.96 -13.92 -7.20
N PHE A 100 7.10 -13.40 -6.31
CA PHE A 100 6.11 -14.15 -5.54
C PHE A 100 4.65 -13.67 -5.76
N GLY A 101 4.38 -12.98 -6.87
CA GLY A 101 3.03 -12.48 -7.18
C GLY A 101 2.47 -11.56 -6.10
N LYS A 102 1.15 -11.63 -5.85
CA LYS A 102 0.39 -10.76 -4.92
C LYS A 102 0.89 -10.69 -3.47
N LEU A 103 1.81 -11.57 -3.05
CA LEU A 103 2.41 -11.53 -1.70
C LEU A 103 3.41 -10.37 -1.49
N SER A 104 3.92 -9.75 -2.56
CA SER A 104 4.88 -8.64 -2.47
C SER A 104 4.27 -7.25 -2.58
N ALA A 105 2.94 -7.14 -2.72
CA ALA A 105 2.25 -5.85 -2.96
C ALA A 105 2.24 -4.88 -1.76
N TYR A 106 2.99 -5.14 -0.68
CA TYR A 106 2.90 -4.36 0.56
C TYR A 106 4.25 -4.10 1.27
N ALA A 107 5.39 -4.25 0.60
CA ALA A 107 6.70 -3.96 1.22
C ALA A 107 7.52 -3.03 0.32
N GLN A 108 7.52 -1.74 0.66
CA GLN A 108 8.28 -0.69 -0.01
C GLN A 108 9.54 -0.37 0.83
N SER A 109 10.71 -0.90 0.45
CA SER A 109 12.04 -0.29 0.70
C SER A 109 13.16 -1.11 0.02
N VAL A 110 14.30 -0.46 -0.15
CA VAL A 110 15.57 -0.89 -0.80
C VAL A 110 16.13 -2.24 -0.29
N ASP A 111 15.62 -2.77 0.82
CA ASP A 111 16.03 -4.05 1.41
C ASP A 111 15.72 -5.28 0.53
N HIS A 112 14.78 -5.18 -0.42
CA HIS A 112 14.40 -6.31 -1.29
C HIS A 112 15.50 -6.72 -2.28
N ALA A 113 16.32 -5.78 -2.75
CA ALA A 113 17.37 -6.04 -3.72
C ALA A 113 18.39 -7.05 -3.19
N TRP A 114 18.85 -6.83 -1.96
CA TRP A 114 19.85 -7.69 -1.33
C TRP A 114 19.31 -9.05 -0.92
N ILE A 115 18.03 -9.14 -0.55
CA ILE A 115 17.37 -10.41 -0.22
C ILE A 115 17.32 -11.34 -1.44
N VAL A 116 17.02 -10.81 -2.64
CA VAL A 116 16.98 -11.59 -3.89
C VAL A 116 18.37 -12.14 -4.23
N VAL A 117 19.40 -11.30 -4.15
CA VAL A 117 20.80 -11.69 -4.40
C VAL A 117 21.25 -12.75 -3.39
N ALA A 118 21.01 -12.53 -2.09
CA ALA A 118 21.38 -13.47 -1.04
C ALA A 118 20.69 -14.83 -1.22
N ARG A 119 19.38 -14.85 -1.52
CA ARG A 119 18.63 -16.08 -1.82
C ARG A 119 19.22 -16.84 -3.00
N ASN A 120 19.50 -16.15 -4.11
CA ASN A 120 20.06 -16.79 -5.29
C ASN A 120 21.46 -17.36 -4.99
N ILE A 121 22.29 -16.66 -4.21
CA ILE A 121 23.59 -17.17 -3.75
C ILE A 121 23.43 -18.47 -2.94
N VAL A 122 22.49 -18.51 -1.99
CA VAL A 122 22.20 -19.72 -1.21
C VAL A 122 21.76 -20.88 -2.11
N LEU A 123 20.87 -20.63 -3.08
CA LEU A 123 20.43 -21.66 -4.05
C LEU A 123 21.59 -22.14 -4.93
N MET A 124 22.46 -21.23 -5.39
CA MET A 124 23.66 -21.58 -6.14
C MET A 124 24.57 -22.49 -5.32
N LEU A 125 24.84 -22.15 -4.05
CA LEU A 125 25.65 -22.97 -3.15
C LEU A 125 25.04 -24.35 -2.89
N MET A 126 23.71 -24.45 -2.82
CA MET A 126 23.01 -25.73 -2.66
C MET A 126 23.09 -26.62 -3.90
N ILE A 127 23.02 -26.05 -5.11
CA ILE A 127 22.97 -26.79 -6.39
C ILE A 127 24.38 -27.09 -6.95
N LEU A 128 25.37 -26.23 -6.68
CA LEU A 128 26.74 -26.32 -7.21
C LEU A 128 27.38 -27.71 -7.07
N PRO A 129 27.26 -28.43 -5.92
CA PRO A 129 27.85 -29.76 -5.79
C PRO A 129 27.28 -30.81 -6.75
N GLY A 130 26.04 -30.62 -7.24
CA GLY A 130 25.40 -31.50 -8.22
C GLY A 130 25.76 -31.20 -9.67
N ALA A 131 26.29 -30.01 -9.96
CA ALA A 131 26.72 -29.62 -11.31
C ALA A 131 28.14 -30.12 -11.66
N LEU A 132 28.94 -30.45 -10.64
CA LEU A 132 30.31 -30.93 -10.77
C LEU A 132 30.35 -32.42 -11.18
N PRO A 133 31.35 -32.84 -11.99
CA PRO A 133 31.52 -34.24 -12.34
C PRO A 133 31.80 -35.10 -11.09
N ALA A 134 31.01 -36.14 -10.89
CA ALA A 134 31.12 -37.01 -9.72
C ALA A 134 32.49 -37.72 -9.68
N ARG A 135 33.25 -37.51 -8.61
CA ARG A 135 34.45 -38.31 -8.31
C ARG A 135 33.97 -39.68 -7.84
N GLN A 136 34.28 -40.73 -8.59
CA GLN A 136 33.91 -42.11 -8.28
C GLN A 136 34.39 -42.47 -6.87
N ARG A 137 33.46 -42.74 -5.94
CA ARG A 137 33.76 -43.37 -4.64
C ARG A 137 33.03 -44.70 -4.56
N ALA A 138 33.77 -45.73 -4.19
CA ALA A 138 33.31 -47.11 -4.04
C ALA A 138 32.18 -47.24 -2.98
N PRO A 139 31.28 -48.23 -3.12
CA PRO A 139 30.14 -48.35 -2.24
C PRO A 139 30.53 -48.98 -0.90
N ARG A 140 30.02 -48.43 0.20
CA ARG A 140 29.87 -49.17 1.47
C ARG A 140 28.44 -48.99 1.98
N HIS A 141 27.75 -50.13 2.10
CA HIS A 141 26.49 -50.29 2.80
C HIS A 141 26.75 -50.40 4.31
N THR A 142 25.91 -49.74 5.11
CA THR A 142 25.08 -50.40 6.14
C THR A 142 23.86 -49.50 6.41
N PRO A 143 22.62 -50.01 6.38
CA PRO A 143 21.44 -49.23 6.75
C PRO A 143 21.20 -49.36 8.26
N THR A 144 21.43 -48.30 9.01
CA THR A 144 20.78 -48.09 10.30
C THR A 144 19.47 -47.34 10.04
N GLY A 145 18.38 -47.72 10.72
CA GLY A 145 17.05 -47.13 10.56
C GLY A 145 17.04 -45.63 10.88
N GLY A 146 17.31 -44.81 9.87
CA GLY A 146 17.09 -43.38 9.86
C GLY A 146 15.86 -43.06 9.04
N PHE A 147 15.17 -41.96 9.41
CA PHE A 147 14.03 -41.40 8.69
C PHE A 147 14.20 -41.54 7.17
N THR A 148 13.19 -42.10 6.52
CA THR A 148 13.24 -42.27 5.07
C THR A 148 13.22 -40.89 4.40
N LEU A 149 13.97 -40.72 3.32
CA LEU A 149 13.95 -39.49 2.53
C LEU A 149 12.51 -39.13 2.11
N ILE A 150 11.68 -40.15 1.88
CA ILE A 150 10.27 -40.03 1.53
C ILE A 150 9.46 -39.41 2.67
N GLU A 151 9.65 -39.84 3.92
CA GLU A 151 8.93 -39.26 5.08
C GLU A 151 9.24 -37.77 5.26
N THR A 152 10.51 -37.39 5.22
CA THR A 152 10.86 -35.97 5.39
C THR A 152 10.38 -35.13 4.21
N LEU A 153 10.43 -35.65 2.98
CA LEU A 153 9.87 -34.98 1.80
C LEU A 153 8.36 -34.83 1.89
N LEU A 154 7.65 -35.85 2.35
CA LEU A 154 6.19 -35.80 2.53
C LEU A 154 5.81 -34.76 3.58
N VAL A 155 6.52 -34.70 4.71
CA VAL A 155 6.26 -33.70 5.76
C VAL A 155 6.46 -32.28 5.22
N MET A 156 7.56 -32.02 4.52
CA MET A 156 7.79 -30.71 3.92
C MET A 156 6.75 -30.39 2.83
N ALA A 157 6.32 -31.38 2.05
CA ALA A 157 5.27 -31.20 1.04
C ALA A 157 3.92 -30.85 1.68
N ILE A 158 3.53 -31.52 2.77
CA ILE A 158 2.29 -31.25 3.50
C ILE A 158 2.37 -29.87 4.18
N VAL A 159 3.46 -29.56 4.87
CA VAL A 159 3.64 -28.24 5.51
C VAL A 159 3.64 -27.12 4.46
N GLY A 160 4.31 -27.31 3.32
CA GLY A 160 4.31 -26.36 2.21
C GLY A 160 2.92 -26.15 1.63
N LEU A 161 2.14 -27.21 1.43
CA LEU A 161 0.75 -27.14 0.98
C LEU A 161 -0.12 -26.39 1.98
N LEU A 162 -0.02 -26.69 3.28
CA LEU A 162 -0.77 -26.00 4.33
C LEU A 162 -0.43 -24.51 4.36
N LEU A 163 0.86 -24.15 4.30
CA LEU A 163 1.27 -22.75 4.25
C LEU A 163 0.77 -22.05 2.97
N ALA A 164 0.78 -22.72 1.83
CA ALA A 164 0.27 -22.17 0.56
C ALA A 164 -1.24 -21.87 0.62
N LEU A 165 -2.02 -22.66 1.36
CA LEU A 165 -3.44 -22.41 1.57
C LEU A 165 -3.71 -21.32 2.62
N LEU A 166 -2.84 -21.20 3.62
CA LEU A 166 -3.00 -20.22 4.71
C LEU A 166 -2.53 -18.81 4.33
N LEU A 167 -1.44 -18.66 3.58
CA LEU A 167 -0.86 -17.35 3.23
C LEU A 167 -1.86 -16.38 2.55
N PRO A 168 -2.70 -16.81 1.58
CA PRO A 168 -3.68 -15.92 0.95
C PRO A 168 -4.76 -15.40 1.92
N SER A 169 -5.12 -16.19 2.96
CA SER A 169 -6.11 -15.77 3.95
C SER A 169 -5.58 -14.69 4.91
N LEU A 170 -4.26 -14.65 5.13
CA LEU A 170 -3.63 -13.72 6.07
C LEU A 170 -3.60 -12.27 5.55
N THR A 171 -3.64 -12.05 4.23
CA THR A 171 -3.66 -10.71 3.66
C THR A 171 -5.00 -10.01 3.95
N GLY A 172 -6.13 -10.67 3.67
CA GLY A 172 -7.45 -10.09 3.93
C GLY A 172 -7.74 -9.82 5.42
N VAL A 173 -7.21 -10.65 6.32
CA VAL A 173 -7.30 -10.42 7.77
C VAL A 173 -6.50 -9.18 8.19
N ARG A 174 -5.30 -8.99 7.64
CA ARG A 174 -4.47 -7.81 7.92
C ARG A 174 -5.13 -6.53 7.40
N ASP A 175 -5.69 -6.55 6.20
CA ASP A 175 -6.37 -5.37 5.63
C ASP A 175 -7.60 -4.99 6.46
N SER A 176 -8.37 -5.99 6.91
CA SER A 176 -9.51 -5.78 7.80
C SER A 176 -9.06 -5.19 9.15
N ALA A 177 -7.98 -5.70 9.73
CA ALA A 177 -7.41 -5.19 10.98
C ALA A 177 -6.91 -3.74 10.83
N THR A 178 -6.18 -3.43 9.75
CA THR A 178 -5.73 -2.07 9.44
C THR A 178 -6.92 -1.12 9.32
N ARG A 179 -7.98 -1.51 8.61
CA ARG A 179 -9.20 -0.70 8.47
C ARG A 179 -9.90 -0.45 9.82
N LEU A 180 -9.94 -1.43 10.71
CA LEU A 180 -10.47 -1.24 12.08
C LEU A 180 -9.64 -0.21 12.87
N VAL A 181 -8.32 -0.23 12.73
CA VAL A 181 -7.44 0.78 13.35
C VAL A 181 -7.72 2.18 12.81
N HIS A 182 -7.89 2.33 11.48
CA HIS A 182 -8.28 3.61 10.88
C HIS A 182 -9.61 4.11 11.42
N LEU A 183 -10.63 3.25 11.48
CA LEU A 183 -11.95 3.62 12.02
C LEU A 183 -11.88 4.02 13.50
N SER A 184 -11.06 3.34 14.30
CA SER A 184 -10.83 3.72 15.70
C SER A 184 -10.18 5.10 15.81
N ARG A 185 -9.17 5.40 15.00
CA ARG A 185 -8.50 6.72 15.00
C ARG A 185 -9.41 7.82 14.50
N LEU A 186 -10.17 7.57 13.44
CA LEU A 186 -11.22 8.47 12.93
C LEU A 186 -12.21 8.85 14.04
N ARG A 187 -12.70 7.86 14.79
CA ARG A 187 -13.58 8.10 15.94
C ARG A 187 -12.90 8.90 17.06
N GLN A 188 -11.63 8.63 17.35
CA GLN A 188 -10.87 9.39 18.35
C GLN A 188 -10.70 10.86 17.93
N HIS A 189 -10.34 11.12 16.68
CA HIS A 189 -10.19 12.49 16.15
C HIS A 189 -11.53 13.24 16.16
N ALA A 190 -12.63 12.57 15.83
CA ALA A 190 -13.97 13.12 15.95
C ALA A 190 -14.30 13.53 17.40
N SER A 191 -13.96 12.69 18.38
CA SER A 191 -14.11 13.03 19.79
C SER A 191 -13.25 14.24 20.19
N VAL A 192 -12.02 14.37 19.68
CA VAL A 192 -11.15 15.53 19.94
C VAL A 192 -11.79 16.81 19.41
N PHE A 193 -12.34 16.80 18.20
CA PHE A 193 -12.98 18.00 17.64
C PHE A 193 -14.29 18.34 18.37
N THR A 194 -15.00 17.33 18.87
CA THR A 194 -16.16 17.55 19.73
C THR A 194 -15.74 18.19 21.06
N ALA A 195 -14.63 17.74 21.65
CA ALA A 195 -14.07 18.36 22.86
C ALA A 195 -13.63 19.81 22.58
N TYR A 196 -12.99 20.07 21.45
CA TYR A 196 -12.63 21.42 21.01
C TYR A 196 -13.84 22.36 21.02
N THR A 197 -15.01 21.92 20.52
CA THR A 197 -16.21 22.78 20.52
C THR A 197 -16.65 23.20 21.92
N MET A 198 -16.36 22.39 22.96
CA MET A 198 -16.68 22.72 24.35
C MET A 198 -15.77 23.83 24.90
N ASP A 199 -14.54 23.90 24.41
CA ASP A 199 -13.55 24.91 24.81
C ASP A 199 -13.71 26.22 24.02
N TRP A 200 -14.26 26.16 22.80
CA TRP A 200 -14.26 27.25 21.81
C TRP A 200 -15.66 27.67 21.33
N ASP A 201 -16.51 28.14 22.25
CA ASP A 201 -17.83 28.75 21.96
C ASP A 201 -18.69 27.94 20.96
N ASP A 202 -18.74 26.62 21.13
CA ASP A 202 -19.49 25.69 20.28
C ASP A 202 -19.09 25.71 18.80
N THR A 203 -17.86 26.17 18.49
CA THR A 203 -17.33 26.23 17.12
C THR A 203 -16.32 25.13 16.84
N PHE A 204 -16.37 24.58 15.63
CA PHE A 204 -15.34 23.66 15.15
C PHE A 204 -14.04 24.39 14.79
N PRO A 205 -12.88 23.71 14.84
CA PRO A 205 -11.61 24.29 14.47
C PRO A 205 -11.62 24.89 13.06
N ALA A 206 -11.14 26.13 12.97
CA ALA A 206 -10.74 26.77 11.73
C ALA A 206 -9.48 27.60 12.01
N PRO A 207 -8.32 26.95 12.23
CA PRO A 207 -7.09 27.62 12.69
C PRO A 207 -6.39 28.40 11.57
N THR A 208 -7.17 29.00 10.66
CA THR A 208 -6.67 29.85 9.58
C THR A 208 -7.38 31.19 9.65
N ASP A 209 -6.67 32.25 9.36
CA ASP A 209 -7.22 33.60 9.35
C ASP A 209 -8.16 33.76 8.13
N PRO A 210 -9.47 34.00 8.33
CA PRO A 210 -10.43 34.21 7.24
C PRO A 210 -10.13 35.41 6.35
N ASP A 211 -9.40 36.40 6.86
CA ASP A 211 -9.01 37.59 6.13
C ASP A 211 -7.66 37.44 5.42
N ALA A 212 -6.91 36.36 5.70
CA ALA A 212 -5.63 36.08 5.08
C ALA A 212 -5.70 34.97 4.01
N THR A 213 -5.05 35.20 2.88
CA THR A 213 -4.91 34.16 1.84
C THR A 213 -4.03 32.98 2.31
N TYR A 214 -3.13 33.22 3.26
CA TYR A 214 -2.29 32.19 3.88
C TYR A 214 -2.14 32.41 5.38
N THR A 215 -2.14 31.33 6.14
CA THR A 215 -1.77 31.29 7.55
C THR A 215 -0.40 30.63 7.69
N VAL A 216 0.45 31.12 8.59
CA VAL A 216 1.80 30.58 8.82
C VAL A 216 1.86 29.95 10.19
N PHE A 217 2.15 28.65 10.23
CA PHE A 217 2.42 27.94 11.47
C PHE A 217 3.92 27.76 11.69
N TYR A 218 4.31 27.73 12.96
CA TYR A 218 5.68 27.48 13.39
C TYR A 218 5.70 26.22 14.24
N HIS A 219 6.60 25.29 13.92
CA HIS A 219 6.89 24.14 14.77
C HIS A 219 8.35 23.74 14.62
N ASN A 220 9.09 23.71 15.73
CA ASN A 220 10.52 23.35 15.79
C ASN A 220 11.34 24.00 14.64
N ASP A 221 11.30 25.34 14.57
CA ASP A 221 11.96 26.20 13.58
C ASP A 221 11.48 26.07 12.12
N LYS A 222 10.51 25.20 11.85
CA LYS A 222 9.93 25.04 10.52
C LYS A 222 8.77 26.02 10.31
N VAL A 223 8.88 26.80 9.23
CA VAL A 223 7.81 27.68 8.74
C VAL A 223 6.91 26.89 7.80
N ILE A 224 5.63 26.79 8.12
CA ILE A 224 4.65 26.01 7.37
C ILE A 224 3.55 26.96 6.87
N PRO A 225 3.67 27.52 5.66
CA PRO A 225 2.61 28.31 5.06
C PRO A 225 1.48 27.39 4.59
N LEU A 226 0.25 27.81 4.86
CA LEU A 226 -0.95 27.05 4.57
C LEU A 226 -1.98 27.96 3.89
N GLY A 227 -2.54 27.53 2.75
CA GLY A 227 -3.74 28.17 2.22
C GLY A 227 -4.92 27.92 3.16
N TYR A 228 -5.94 28.78 3.11
CA TYR A 228 -7.09 28.72 4.03
C TYR A 228 -7.70 27.30 4.13
N PHE A 229 -7.94 26.65 3.00
CA PHE A 229 -8.53 25.31 2.96
C PHE A 229 -7.52 24.16 3.07
N ASP A 230 -6.21 24.39 3.02
CA ASP A 230 -5.18 23.33 3.13
C ASP A 230 -5.05 22.79 4.58
N VAL A 231 -5.81 23.35 5.52
CA VAL A 231 -5.90 22.87 6.90
C VAL A 231 -6.59 21.52 7.03
N ASP A 232 -7.35 21.09 6.02
CA ASP A 232 -7.96 19.77 5.98
C ASP A 232 -6.95 18.62 6.18
N TRP A 233 -5.75 18.70 5.60
CA TRP A 233 -4.70 17.69 5.74
C TRP A 233 -3.56 18.11 6.69
N ARG A 234 -3.69 19.27 7.36
CA ARG A 234 -2.68 19.82 8.30
C ARG A 234 -3.24 20.30 9.63
N TRP A 235 -4.49 19.99 9.95
CA TRP A 235 -5.10 20.40 11.22
C TRP A 235 -4.31 19.92 12.45
N ASN A 236 -3.64 18.76 12.35
CA ASN A 236 -2.79 18.23 13.41
C ASN A 236 -1.57 19.13 13.70
N VAL A 237 -1.04 19.80 12.68
CA VAL A 237 0.02 20.80 12.83
C VAL A 237 -0.56 22.10 13.35
N ALA A 238 -1.69 22.53 12.77
CA ALA A 238 -2.31 23.80 13.10
C ALA A 238 -2.79 23.88 14.55
N LEU A 239 -3.24 22.76 15.12
CA LEU A 239 -3.74 22.68 16.49
C LEU A 239 -2.69 22.21 17.50
N ALA A 240 -1.52 21.75 17.07
CA ALA A 240 -0.53 21.17 18.00
C ALA A 240 -0.10 22.15 19.09
N SER A 241 0.14 23.42 18.73
CA SER A 241 0.58 24.45 19.68
C SER A 241 -0.44 24.78 20.78
N GLU A 242 -1.72 24.49 20.57
CA GLU A 242 -2.77 24.74 21.57
C GLU A 242 -2.94 23.59 22.57
N TYR A 243 -2.40 22.40 22.28
CA TYR A 243 -2.63 21.20 23.06
C TYR A 243 -1.33 20.56 23.59
N ASP A 244 -0.66 19.72 22.80
CA ASP A 244 0.46 18.87 23.26
C ASP A 244 1.77 19.09 22.47
N ASP A 245 1.79 20.09 21.58
CA ASP A 245 2.91 20.45 20.68
C ASP A 245 3.58 19.24 19.98
N ASN A 246 2.81 18.18 19.72
CA ASN A 246 3.29 16.95 19.08
C ASN A 246 2.50 16.67 17.80
N PRO A 247 2.71 17.44 16.72
CA PRO A 247 1.96 17.29 15.48
C PRO A 247 2.29 15.99 14.75
N LEU A 248 3.37 15.29 15.12
CA LEU A 248 3.83 14.05 14.50
C LEU A 248 3.48 12.81 15.33
N HIS A 249 2.50 12.91 16.23
CA HIS A 249 2.06 11.76 17.02
C HIS A 249 1.53 10.62 16.12
N PRO A 250 1.83 9.33 16.42
CA PRO A 250 1.41 8.19 15.59
C PRO A 250 -0.09 8.00 15.37
N SER A 251 -0.95 8.70 16.12
CA SER A 251 -2.41 8.67 15.91
C SER A 251 -2.85 9.43 14.65
N PHE A 252 -2.03 10.36 14.15
CA PHE A 252 -2.33 11.14 12.94
C PHE A 252 -1.97 10.43 11.65
N PHE A 253 -1.30 9.27 11.72
CA PHE A 253 -0.80 8.55 10.55
C PHE A 253 -1.36 7.14 10.45
N ALA A 254 -1.47 6.59 9.25
CA ALA A 254 -1.77 5.19 9.01
C ALA A 254 -0.68 4.27 9.62
N PRO A 255 -1.01 3.00 9.94
CA PRO A 255 0.00 2.08 10.42
C PRO A 255 1.13 1.90 9.41
N LYS A 256 2.38 2.01 9.87
CA LYS A 256 3.63 1.82 9.08
C LYS A 256 3.98 2.92 8.07
N GLU A 257 3.27 4.04 8.07
CA GLU A 257 3.61 5.15 7.19
C GLU A 257 4.69 6.05 7.76
N ALA A 258 5.41 6.68 6.82
CA ALA A 258 6.38 7.71 7.15
C ALA A 258 5.66 8.90 7.77
N ARG A 259 6.24 9.48 8.81
CA ARG A 259 5.67 10.67 9.47
C ARG A 259 6.02 11.90 8.67
N TRP A 260 5.04 12.77 8.49
CA TRP A 260 5.19 13.99 7.71
C TRP A 260 4.36 15.12 8.33
N TYR A 261 4.63 16.37 7.93
CA TYR A 261 3.94 17.56 8.46
C TYR A 261 2.54 17.71 7.85
N GLY A 262 1.66 16.79 8.24
CA GLY A 262 0.25 16.68 7.88
C GLY A 262 -0.31 15.39 8.48
N THR A 263 -1.43 14.91 7.98
CA THR A 263 -2.13 13.73 8.51
C THR A 263 -2.84 12.95 7.43
N ASP A 264 -3.05 11.66 7.71
CA ASP A 264 -3.77 10.74 6.83
C ASP A 264 -5.29 10.75 7.07
N TYR A 265 -5.74 11.55 8.04
CA TYR A 265 -7.15 11.74 8.36
C TYR A 265 -7.56 13.17 8.03
N ASN A 266 -8.10 13.38 6.83
CA ASN A 266 -8.49 14.70 6.39
C ASN A 266 -9.73 15.19 7.14
N TYR A 267 -9.68 16.42 7.60
CA TYR A 267 -10.80 17.14 8.17
C TYR A 267 -11.67 17.73 7.05
N SER A 268 -12.99 17.61 7.14
CA SER A 268 -13.90 18.10 6.10
C SER A 268 -13.83 19.62 5.98
N VAL A 269 -13.53 20.15 4.79
CA VAL A 269 -13.51 21.61 4.57
C VAL A 269 -14.87 22.27 4.68
N SER A 270 -15.96 21.50 4.59
CA SER A 270 -17.32 22.03 4.78
C SER A 270 -17.54 22.77 6.12
N PHE A 271 -16.66 22.57 7.10
CA PHE A 271 -16.69 23.23 8.41
C PHE A 271 -15.89 24.55 8.46
N LEU A 272 -15.12 24.86 7.42
CA LEU A 272 -14.24 26.03 7.32
C LEU A 272 -14.91 27.24 6.64
N ALA A 273 -16.17 27.13 6.23
CA ALA A 273 -16.88 28.24 5.62
C ALA A 273 -18.37 28.15 5.89
N ASP A 274 -19.04 29.31 5.81
CA ASP A 274 -20.49 29.41 5.88
C ASP A 274 -21.16 28.42 4.91
N PRO A 275 -22.24 27.72 5.31
CA PRO A 275 -23.01 26.84 4.43
C PRO A 275 -23.31 27.42 3.03
N LYS A 276 -23.53 28.74 2.93
CA LYS A 276 -23.78 29.44 1.66
C LYS A 276 -22.57 29.45 0.72
N PHE A 277 -21.35 29.34 1.23
CA PHE A 277 -20.14 29.20 0.41
C PHE A 277 -20.16 27.89 -0.38
N TRP A 278 -20.73 26.84 0.20
CA TRP A 278 -20.80 25.51 -0.41
C TRP A 278 -22.02 25.32 -1.33
N ASN A 279 -22.69 26.40 -1.70
CA ASN A 279 -23.78 26.39 -2.66
C ASN A 279 -23.41 27.26 -3.87
N PRO A 280 -23.45 26.71 -5.11
CA PRO A 280 -22.98 27.44 -6.28
C PRO A 280 -23.78 28.73 -6.55
N LYS A 281 -25.04 28.78 -6.08
CA LYS A 281 -25.93 29.91 -6.28
C LYS A 281 -25.70 31.04 -5.29
N THR A 282 -25.03 30.78 -4.16
CA THR A 282 -24.85 31.75 -3.07
C THR A 282 -23.39 32.00 -2.70
N ARG A 283 -22.44 31.35 -3.38
CA ARG A 283 -21.01 31.57 -3.18
C ARG A 283 -20.62 32.97 -3.62
N THR A 284 -20.02 33.74 -2.71
CA THR A 284 -19.51 35.09 -2.95
C THR A 284 -18.01 35.23 -2.72
N GLY A 285 -17.38 34.31 -1.97
CA GLY A 285 -15.92 34.25 -1.80
C GLY A 285 -15.45 34.33 -0.35
N PRO A 286 -14.23 34.86 -0.08
CA PRO A 286 -13.59 34.82 1.23
C PRO A 286 -14.37 35.43 2.39
N ARG A 287 -15.29 36.36 2.12
CA ARG A 287 -16.19 36.91 3.16
C ARG A 287 -17.10 35.87 3.83
N GLN A 288 -17.18 34.67 3.26
CA GLN A 288 -17.93 33.54 3.80
C GLN A 288 -17.05 32.54 4.54
N TRP A 289 -15.74 32.75 4.59
CA TRP A 289 -14.80 31.93 5.36
C TRP A 289 -14.96 32.22 6.84
N ARG A 290 -15.12 31.16 7.64
CA ARG A 290 -15.31 31.23 9.09
C ARG A 290 -15.39 29.83 9.69
N SER A 291 -15.17 29.73 10.99
CA SER A 291 -15.57 28.54 11.74
C SER A 291 -17.09 28.34 11.68
N THR A 292 -17.49 27.08 11.82
CA THR A 292 -18.88 26.66 11.84
C THR A 292 -19.28 26.24 13.24
N ARG A 293 -20.48 26.62 13.69
CA ARG A 293 -21.00 26.20 15.00
C ARG A 293 -21.61 24.80 14.94
N ILE A 294 -21.56 24.07 16.05
CA ILE A 294 -22.15 22.73 16.17
C ILE A 294 -23.65 22.73 15.86
N ASN A 295 -24.36 23.79 16.24
CA ASN A 295 -25.81 23.95 16.00
C ASN A 295 -26.17 24.21 14.53
N GLU A 296 -25.20 24.50 13.67
CA GLU A 296 -25.42 24.66 12.22
C GLU A 296 -25.46 23.31 11.49
N VAL A 297 -24.97 22.24 12.11
CA VAL A 297 -24.94 20.88 11.55
C VAL A 297 -26.35 20.28 11.59
N ARG A 298 -26.96 20.06 10.42
CA ARG A 298 -28.36 19.59 10.34
C ARG A 298 -28.52 18.08 10.45
N TYR A 299 -27.51 17.32 10.04
CA TYR A 299 -27.57 15.86 9.98
C TYR A 299 -26.33 15.25 10.62
N PRO A 300 -26.16 15.31 11.95
CA PRO A 300 -24.90 14.93 12.60
C PRO A 300 -24.42 13.51 12.29
N SER A 301 -25.34 12.55 12.12
CA SER A 301 -25.03 11.16 11.78
C SER A 301 -24.76 10.89 10.30
N LEU A 302 -24.98 11.89 9.44
CA LEU A 302 -24.81 11.79 7.98
C LEU A 302 -23.86 12.86 7.43
N LYS A 303 -23.41 13.79 8.27
CA LYS A 303 -22.37 14.78 7.98
C LYS A 303 -21.06 14.25 8.53
N GLY A 304 -20.16 13.89 7.63
CA GLY A 304 -18.85 13.42 8.02
C GLY A 304 -17.93 14.60 8.36
N MET A 305 -17.16 14.41 9.41
CA MET A 305 -16.19 15.36 9.94
C MET A 305 -14.77 14.99 9.51
N PHE A 306 -14.46 13.68 9.44
CA PHE A 306 -13.16 13.19 9.00
C PHE A 306 -13.30 12.08 7.96
N VAL A 307 -12.31 11.98 7.09
CA VAL A 307 -12.15 10.86 6.15
C VAL A 307 -10.73 10.32 6.14
N ASN A 308 -10.61 9.02 5.92
CA ASN A 308 -9.33 8.38 5.68
C ASN A 308 -8.86 8.67 4.25
N ARG A 309 -7.72 9.36 4.11
CA ARG A 309 -7.14 9.72 2.82
C ARG A 309 -6.77 8.49 1.98
N HIS A 310 -6.33 7.42 2.63
CA HIS A 310 -5.81 6.22 1.97
C HIS A 310 -6.85 5.41 1.20
N ASP A 311 -8.12 5.61 1.53
CA ASP A 311 -9.20 4.88 0.86
C ASP A 311 -9.53 5.50 -0.52
N TYR A 312 -9.05 6.70 -0.81
CA TYR A 312 -9.28 7.37 -2.09
C TYR A 312 -8.16 7.08 -3.08
N PRO A 313 -8.48 7.04 -4.38
CA PRO A 313 -7.45 6.99 -5.41
C PRO A 313 -6.53 8.21 -5.27
N SER A 314 -5.22 7.95 -5.21
CA SER A 314 -4.21 9.00 -5.38
C SER A 314 -4.54 9.77 -6.66
N THR A 315 -4.40 11.09 -6.66
CA THR A 315 -4.58 11.93 -7.85
C THR A 315 -3.70 11.40 -8.98
N VAL A 316 -4.31 10.57 -9.81
CA VAL A 316 -3.70 10.12 -11.04
C VAL A 316 -3.74 11.29 -12.00
N GLU A 317 -2.74 11.40 -12.86
CA GLU A 317 -2.74 12.38 -13.95
C GLU A 317 -4.12 12.39 -14.62
N PRO A 318 -4.65 13.54 -15.08
CA PRO A 318 -6.01 13.70 -15.57
C PRO A 318 -6.48 12.64 -16.60
N ASP A 319 -5.52 11.99 -17.26
CA ASP A 319 -5.69 11.10 -18.39
C ASP A 319 -5.50 9.60 -18.04
N GLU A 320 -5.05 9.29 -16.82
CA GLU A 320 -4.84 7.91 -16.39
C GLU A 320 -5.97 7.44 -15.44
N PRO A 321 -6.59 6.27 -15.68
CA PRO A 321 -7.56 5.72 -14.75
C PRO A 321 -6.86 5.34 -13.43
N PRO A 322 -7.53 5.53 -12.27
CA PRO A 322 -6.92 5.18 -11.00
C PRO A 322 -6.52 3.70 -10.97
N PRO A 323 -5.37 3.34 -10.39
CA PRO A 323 -4.86 1.97 -10.39
C PRO A 323 -5.77 0.97 -9.65
N PHE A 324 -6.76 1.47 -8.92
CA PHE A 324 -7.78 0.70 -8.23
C PHE A 324 -9.13 1.40 -8.29
N GLU A 325 -10.20 0.60 -8.43
CA GLU A 325 -11.57 1.09 -8.33
C GLU A 325 -11.85 1.58 -6.90
N PHE A 326 -12.33 2.81 -6.77
CA PHE A 326 -12.79 3.31 -5.48
C PHE A 326 -14.03 2.54 -5.03
N ILE A 327 -13.96 1.89 -3.87
CA ILE A 327 -15.05 1.08 -3.31
C ILE A 327 -15.76 1.74 -2.13
N GLY A 328 -15.18 2.79 -1.56
CA GLY A 328 -15.65 3.43 -0.34
C GLY A 328 -14.51 4.01 0.49
N ALA A 329 -14.85 4.71 1.57
CA ALA A 329 -13.88 5.27 2.50
C ALA A 329 -14.36 5.20 3.95
N GLY A 330 -13.39 5.09 4.87
CA GLY A 330 -13.59 5.31 6.29
C GLY A 330 -13.93 6.77 6.55
N ALA A 331 -15.05 7.00 7.24
CA ALA A 331 -15.46 8.33 7.66
C ALA A 331 -15.87 8.34 9.13
N ALA A 332 -15.59 9.44 9.83
CA ALA A 332 -16.18 9.77 11.12
C ALA A 332 -17.24 10.85 10.95
N PHE A 333 -18.32 10.77 11.73
CA PHE A 333 -19.46 11.66 11.66
C PHE A 333 -19.54 12.57 12.89
N VAL A 334 -20.32 13.64 12.79
CA VAL A 334 -20.48 14.63 13.87
C VAL A 334 -21.19 14.04 15.09
N ASP A 335 -21.97 12.96 14.93
CA ASP A 335 -22.56 12.23 16.05
C ASP A 335 -21.55 11.35 16.83
N GLY A 336 -20.27 11.35 16.43
CA GLY A 336 -19.20 10.56 17.04
C GLY A 336 -19.14 9.11 16.54
N SER A 337 -19.97 8.73 15.58
CA SER A 337 -19.86 7.43 14.90
C SER A 337 -18.74 7.44 13.85
N ALA A 338 -18.21 6.26 13.52
CA ALA A 338 -17.30 6.08 12.40
C ALA A 338 -17.60 4.76 11.68
N GLU A 339 -17.68 4.78 10.36
CA GLU A 339 -17.98 3.58 9.57
C GLU A 339 -17.29 3.53 8.20
N PHE A 340 -17.23 2.29 7.69
CA PHE A 340 -17.05 1.93 6.29
C PHE A 340 -18.14 2.49 5.38
N VAL A 341 -18.00 3.67 4.79
CA VAL A 341 -19.00 4.16 3.82
C VAL A 341 -18.65 3.64 2.42
N LYS A 342 -19.56 2.84 1.84
CA LYS A 342 -19.42 2.37 0.46
C LYS A 342 -19.66 3.52 -0.52
N LYS A 343 -19.02 3.45 -1.70
CA LYS A 343 -19.14 4.45 -2.76
C LYS A 343 -20.58 4.85 -3.07
N GLU A 344 -21.49 3.88 -3.13
CA GLU A 344 -22.88 4.10 -3.55
C GLU A 344 -23.69 4.88 -2.52
N ARG A 345 -23.23 4.94 -1.26
CA ARG A 345 -23.89 5.67 -0.19
C ARG A 345 -23.46 7.12 -0.10
N PHE A 346 -22.36 7.52 -0.75
CA PHE A 346 -21.97 8.92 -0.71
C PHE A 346 -22.99 9.79 -1.45
N GLY A 347 -23.38 10.88 -0.79
CA GLY A 347 -24.27 11.89 -1.35
C GLY A 347 -23.60 12.68 -2.47
N ARG A 348 -24.36 13.60 -3.05
CA ARG A 348 -23.84 14.51 -4.08
C ARG A 348 -22.76 15.43 -3.49
N THR A 349 -21.56 15.36 -4.05
CA THR A 349 -20.50 16.31 -3.73
C THR A 349 -20.65 17.59 -4.52
N TYR A 350 -20.08 18.67 -3.99
CA TYR A 350 -19.98 19.93 -4.69
C TYR A 350 -18.89 19.83 -5.78
N ILE A 351 -19.32 19.86 -7.04
CA ILE A 351 -18.42 19.82 -8.21
C ILE A 351 -17.72 21.18 -8.33
N GLY A 352 -16.38 21.17 -8.28
CA GLY A 352 -15.54 22.37 -8.34
C GLY A 352 -14.98 22.83 -6.99
N GLY A 353 -15.11 22.03 -5.92
CA GLY A 353 -14.46 22.26 -4.61
C GLY A 353 -14.69 23.67 -4.04
N GLU A 354 -13.60 24.36 -3.73
CA GLU A 354 -13.58 25.75 -3.25
C GLU A 354 -13.84 26.79 -4.36
N GLY A 355 -13.98 26.38 -5.62
CA GLY A 355 -14.13 27.26 -6.77
C GLY A 355 -12.77 27.85 -7.18
N PRO A 356 -12.65 29.17 -7.42
CA PRO A 356 -11.39 29.80 -7.82
C PRO A 356 -10.37 29.95 -6.67
N TRP A 357 -10.73 29.53 -5.45
CA TRP A 357 -9.83 29.52 -4.29
C TRP A 357 -9.44 28.10 -3.86
N PRO A 358 -8.97 27.23 -4.78
CA PRO A 358 -8.61 25.87 -4.42
C PRO A 358 -7.47 25.89 -3.40
N ALA A 359 -7.52 24.95 -2.45
CA ALA A 359 -6.34 24.60 -1.68
C ALA A 359 -5.25 24.09 -2.64
N ARG A 360 -3.96 24.27 -2.31
CA ARG A 360 -2.85 23.92 -3.23
C ARG A 360 -2.84 22.46 -3.67
N LEU A 361 -3.41 21.57 -2.85
CA LEU A 361 -3.46 20.12 -3.08
C LEU A 361 -4.88 19.56 -3.22
N HIS A 362 -5.90 20.43 -3.30
CA HIS A 362 -7.23 19.97 -3.66
C HIS A 362 -7.26 19.76 -5.18
N PRO A 363 -7.51 18.54 -5.69
CA PRO A 363 -7.61 18.32 -7.11
C PRO A 363 -8.76 19.19 -7.65
N SER A 364 -8.38 20.26 -8.36
CA SER A 364 -9.31 21.24 -8.91
C SER A 364 -10.05 20.74 -10.14
N VAL A 365 -9.90 19.46 -10.53
CA VAL A 365 -10.46 18.97 -11.79
C VAL A 365 -10.77 17.47 -11.74
N GLY A 366 -11.99 17.12 -12.12
CA GLY A 366 -12.28 15.87 -12.85
C GLY A 366 -12.63 14.61 -12.07
N LEU A 367 -11.90 14.24 -11.01
CA LEU A 367 -11.96 12.85 -10.49
C LEU A 367 -12.03 12.74 -8.95
N GLY A 368 -12.89 13.56 -8.33
CA GLY A 368 -13.33 13.35 -6.96
C GLY A 368 -12.89 14.44 -6.01
N SER A 369 -13.78 15.41 -5.78
CA SER A 369 -13.90 15.99 -4.44
C SER A 369 -13.89 14.83 -3.44
N TRP A 370 -13.02 14.88 -2.43
CA TRP A 370 -13.07 13.94 -1.31
C TRP A 370 -14.52 13.88 -0.83
N TRP A 371 -15.22 12.76 -1.06
CA TRP A 371 -16.56 12.56 -0.52
C TRP A 371 -16.49 12.88 0.98
N VAL A 372 -17.54 13.47 1.53
CA VAL A 372 -17.55 14.07 2.88
C VAL A 372 -16.95 15.48 3.01
N SER A 373 -15.91 15.83 2.24
CA SER A 373 -15.21 17.11 2.42
C SER A 373 -15.95 18.29 1.76
N HIS A 374 -16.45 18.10 0.53
CA HIS A 374 -17.14 19.12 -0.26
C HIS A 374 -18.63 18.79 -0.42
N THR A 375 -19.46 19.20 0.53
CA THR A 375 -20.91 18.93 0.51
C THR A 375 -21.67 20.13 -0.02
N VAL A 376 -22.69 19.92 -0.85
CA VAL A 376 -23.62 21.02 -1.19
C VAL A 376 -24.29 21.53 0.08
N ASP A 377 -24.32 22.86 0.26
CA ASP A 377 -24.79 23.54 1.49
C ASP A 377 -23.94 23.23 2.74
N GLY A 378 -22.73 22.69 2.59
CA GLY A 378 -21.74 22.52 3.66
C GLY A 378 -22.26 21.65 4.80
N VAL A 379 -22.12 22.12 6.05
CA VAL A 379 -22.62 21.41 7.24
C VAL A 379 -24.14 21.21 7.30
N ARG A 380 -24.91 21.94 6.47
CA ARG A 380 -26.36 21.79 6.37
C ARG A 380 -26.77 20.70 5.39
N GLY A 381 -25.84 20.22 4.58
CA GLY A 381 -26.01 19.08 3.67
C GLY A 381 -25.75 17.73 4.36
N ARG A 382 -25.86 16.66 3.57
CA ARG A 382 -25.55 15.28 3.97
C ARG A 382 -24.43 14.76 3.08
N ASP A 383 -23.49 14.06 3.67
CA ASP A 383 -22.41 13.39 2.95
C ASP A 383 -22.73 11.95 2.60
N VAL A 384 -23.66 11.36 3.33
CA VAL A 384 -24.04 9.96 3.18
C VAL A 384 -25.56 9.86 3.18
N GLU A 385 -26.09 9.03 2.29
CA GLU A 385 -27.51 8.73 2.23
C GLU A 385 -27.91 7.72 3.32
N THR A 386 -29.16 7.80 3.77
CA THR A 386 -29.75 6.84 4.69
C THR A 386 -29.77 5.45 4.05
N ARG A 387 -29.56 4.41 4.88
CA ARG A 387 -29.53 3.01 4.43
C ARG A 387 -30.83 2.53 3.84
#